data_AF-A0A5E5Q5L4-F1
#
_entry.id   AF-A0A5E5Q5L4-F1
#
_cell.length_a   1.000
_cell.length_b   1.000
_cell.length_c   1.000
_cell.angle_alpha   90.00
_cell.angle_beta   90.00
_cell.angle_gamma   90.00
#
_symmetry.space_group_name_H-M   'P 1'
#
loop_
_entity.id
_entity.type
_entity.pdbx_description
1 polymer ?
#
loop_
_entity_poly.entity_id
_entity_poly.type
_entity_poly.pdbx_seq_one_letter_code
_entity_poly.pdbx_strand_id
1 'polypeptide(L)'
;RATINLGIGHRLLVEDDMAIAGINVFTDYQTKSSHKRLSLGLEYQRANFSANINKYHAFSDKKLINGLQKQERAMSGYDVKLSGQAPYLPWAKIKGTYYYWDAKLGPDIKGNILGVDIELTPSVSFEFGQENNNTMDAKSYGKLTVKLPLGNKQKFTNFAIASKAFKDSHKMDLGALAWIERSNMIENENDIPAFTGGVFDGLEYKLVTSPVSHRVWLDRNLGAKQVATSINDSDAYGDYYQFGEAECPTGFRVPTTIELTGETLEILLNNPITNTAEAFSSPLKLPAAGRQNSALSSKDDGSKAYLWTKEDNNYLIIDSSKTEFLLDTQGLRLSVRCIKDVVEYHLKVKN
;
A
#
# COMPACT_ATOMS: atom_id res chain seq x y z
N ARG A 1 1.35 -11.23 -14.59
CA ARG A 1 0.12 -10.92 -15.36
C ARG A 1 0.56 -10.30 -16.68
N ALA A 2 -0.17 -10.46 -17.78
CA ALA A 2 0.22 -9.83 -19.05
C ALA A 2 -0.62 -8.57 -19.28
N THR A 3 0.05 -7.47 -19.62
CA THR A 3 -0.58 -6.18 -19.94
C THR A 3 -0.14 -5.78 -21.34
N ILE A 4 -1.08 -5.33 -22.15
CA ILE A 4 -0.85 -4.79 -23.49
C ILE A 4 -1.00 -3.27 -23.37
N ASN A 5 -0.01 -2.52 -23.86
CA ASN A 5 0.01 -1.07 -23.85
C ASN A 5 0.03 -0.56 -25.28
N LEU A 6 -0.89 0.32 -25.64
CA LEU A 6 -0.93 0.99 -26.94
C LEU A 6 -1.01 2.50 -26.70
N GLY A 7 -0.14 3.26 -27.35
CA GLY A 7 -0.14 4.71 -27.19
C GLY A 7 0.40 5.47 -28.38
N ILE A 8 0.09 6.75 -28.35
CA ILE A 8 0.54 7.77 -29.30
C ILE A 8 1.09 8.95 -28.51
N GLY A 9 2.07 9.64 -29.06
CA GLY A 9 2.66 10.81 -28.43
C GLY A 9 3.24 11.77 -29.45
N HIS A 10 3.46 13.00 -29.01
CA HIS A 10 4.04 14.06 -29.80
C HIS A 10 5.13 14.76 -28.97
N ARG A 11 6.29 15.00 -29.60
CA ARG A 11 7.46 15.65 -29.00
C ARG A 11 7.88 16.83 -29.86
N LEU A 12 8.26 17.92 -29.21
CA LEU A 12 8.70 19.17 -29.82
C LEU A 12 10.06 19.54 -29.24
N LEU A 13 10.96 20.04 -30.08
CA LEU A 13 12.18 20.70 -29.64
C LEU A 13 11.83 22.11 -29.18
N VAL A 14 12.34 22.48 -28.00
CA VAL A 14 12.16 23.79 -27.38
C VAL A 14 13.52 24.28 -26.87
N GLU A 15 13.61 25.58 -26.55
CA GLU A 15 14.84 26.21 -26.07
C GLU A 15 16.04 26.00 -27.00
N ASP A 16 15.92 26.41 -28.27
CA ASP A 16 16.99 26.29 -29.27
C ASP A 16 17.52 24.85 -29.43
N ASP A 17 16.61 23.88 -29.37
CA ASP A 17 16.84 22.43 -29.43
C ASP A 17 17.52 21.85 -28.18
N MET A 18 17.63 22.60 -27.08
CA MET A 18 18.26 22.12 -25.84
C MET A 18 17.32 21.33 -24.94
N ALA A 19 16.03 21.32 -25.25
CA ALA A 19 15.03 20.56 -24.53
C ALA A 19 13.98 19.95 -25.46
N ILE A 20 13.35 18.87 -25.01
CA ILE A 20 12.15 18.27 -25.60
C ILE A 20 11.00 18.52 -24.64
N ALA A 21 9.88 19.01 -25.16
CA ALA A 21 8.58 18.99 -24.49
C ALA A 21 7.66 18.01 -25.22
N GLY A 22 6.91 17.20 -24.49
CA GLY A 22 6.06 16.18 -25.10
C GLY A 22 4.75 15.91 -24.36
N ILE A 23 3.79 15.38 -25.09
CA ILE A 23 2.52 14.86 -24.58
C ILE A 23 2.29 13.46 -25.13
N ASN A 24 1.76 12.56 -24.31
CA ASN A 24 1.43 11.21 -24.72
C ASN A 24 0.09 10.73 -24.15
N VAL A 25 -0.54 9.80 -24.86
CA VAL A 25 -1.79 9.15 -24.48
C VAL A 25 -1.65 7.66 -24.71
N PHE A 26 -2.03 6.86 -23.72
CA PHE A 26 -2.01 5.40 -23.83
C PHE A 26 -3.27 4.76 -23.28
N THR A 27 -3.68 3.67 -23.91
CA THR A 27 -4.60 2.69 -23.36
C THR A 27 -3.85 1.42 -22.96
N ASP A 28 -4.17 0.91 -21.78
CA ASP A 28 -3.59 -0.30 -21.23
C ASP A 28 -4.70 -1.35 -21.02
N TYR A 29 -4.43 -2.59 -21.40
CA TYR A 29 -5.34 -3.72 -21.22
C TYR A 29 -4.63 -4.88 -20.54
N GLN A 30 -5.13 -5.31 -19.38
CA GLN A 30 -4.60 -6.45 -18.64
C GLN A 30 -5.41 -7.71 -18.94
N THR A 31 -4.77 -8.73 -19.49
CA THR A 31 -5.47 -9.88 -20.11
C THR A 31 -6.18 -10.80 -19.11
N LYS A 32 -5.63 -10.99 -17.92
CA LYS A 32 -6.19 -11.93 -16.92
C LYS A 32 -7.37 -11.36 -16.14
N SER A 33 -7.33 -10.07 -15.83
CA SER A 33 -8.34 -9.37 -15.04
C SER A 33 -9.31 -8.56 -15.91
N SER A 34 -9.03 -8.47 -17.22
CA SER A 34 -9.76 -7.63 -18.19
C SER A 34 -9.85 -6.15 -17.77
N HIS A 35 -8.90 -5.70 -16.95
CA HIS A 35 -8.82 -4.30 -16.54
C HIS A 35 -8.36 -3.42 -17.70
N LYS A 36 -8.97 -2.23 -17.78
CA LYS A 36 -8.72 -1.22 -18.80
C LYS A 36 -8.32 0.07 -18.13
N ARG A 37 -7.27 0.70 -18.62
CA ARG A 37 -6.77 1.98 -18.12
C ARG A 37 -6.48 2.91 -19.30
N LEU A 38 -6.73 4.19 -19.10
CA LEU A 38 -6.26 5.27 -19.96
C LEU A 38 -5.29 6.14 -19.18
N SER A 39 -4.36 6.74 -19.89
CA SER A 39 -3.39 7.62 -19.27
C SER A 39 -3.01 8.77 -20.19
N LEU A 40 -2.68 9.88 -19.54
CA LEU A 40 -2.19 11.11 -20.16
C LEU A 40 -0.83 11.42 -19.53
N GLY A 41 0.18 11.64 -20.35
CA GLY A 41 1.54 11.92 -19.91
C GLY A 41 2.05 13.24 -20.47
N LEU A 42 2.82 13.96 -19.64
CA LEU A 42 3.60 15.14 -20.02
C LEU A 42 5.09 14.82 -19.83
N GLU A 43 5.91 15.30 -20.76
CA GLU A 43 7.35 15.06 -20.79
C GLU A 43 8.10 16.38 -20.93
N TYR A 44 9.18 16.52 -20.16
CA TYR A 44 10.19 17.53 -20.36
C TYR A 44 11.57 16.90 -20.22
N GLN A 45 12.42 16.99 -21.24
CA GLN A 45 13.71 16.33 -21.28
C GLN A 45 14.81 17.28 -21.76
N ARG A 46 15.96 17.20 -21.10
CA ARG A 46 17.24 17.79 -21.47
C ARG A 46 18.30 16.70 -21.47
N ALA A 47 19.48 17.03 -21.96
CA ALA A 47 20.64 16.15 -21.95
C ALA A 47 20.97 15.56 -20.56
N ASN A 48 20.80 16.36 -19.51
CA ASN A 48 21.18 16.02 -18.14
C ASN A 48 20.00 15.90 -17.16
N PHE A 49 18.76 16.07 -17.62
CA PHE A 49 17.58 16.08 -16.76
C PHE A 49 16.33 15.64 -17.51
N SER A 50 15.43 14.92 -16.86
CA SER A 50 14.10 14.63 -17.38
C SER A 50 13.05 14.69 -16.29
N ALA A 51 11.88 15.22 -16.62
CA ALA A 51 10.67 15.17 -15.81
C ALA A 51 9.53 14.56 -16.64
N ASN A 52 8.83 13.60 -16.05
CA ASN A 52 7.66 12.97 -16.65
C ASN A 52 6.53 12.97 -15.62
N ILE A 53 5.34 13.37 -16.04
CA ILE A 53 4.16 13.40 -15.18
C ILE A 53 3.08 12.59 -15.89
N ASN A 54 2.60 11.53 -15.27
CA ASN A 54 1.59 10.66 -15.86
C ASN A 54 0.37 10.60 -14.95
N LYS A 55 -0.81 10.80 -15.53
CA LYS A 55 -2.09 10.57 -14.87
C LYS A 55 -2.75 9.33 -15.44
N TYR A 56 -3.27 8.48 -14.58
CA TYR A 56 -3.87 7.20 -14.90
C TYR A 56 -5.33 7.18 -14.45
N HIS A 57 -6.20 6.75 -15.35
CA HIS A 57 -7.62 6.59 -15.08
C HIS A 57 -8.06 5.18 -15.46
N ALA A 58 -8.47 4.41 -14.46
CA ALA A 58 -8.99 3.07 -14.65
C ALA A 58 -10.47 3.13 -15.06
N PHE A 59 -10.82 2.46 -16.16
CA PHE A 59 -12.19 2.42 -16.70
C PHE A 59 -12.96 1.16 -16.33
N SER A 60 -12.29 0.15 -15.80
CA SER A 60 -12.92 -1.13 -15.49
C SER A 60 -13.51 -1.12 -14.09
N ASP A 61 -14.81 -1.37 -14.00
CA ASP A 61 -15.49 -1.75 -12.75
C ASP A 61 -14.95 -3.05 -12.15
N LYS A 62 -15.47 -3.42 -10.97
CA LYS A 62 -15.18 -4.71 -10.29
C LYS A 62 -15.18 -5.86 -11.29
N LYS A 63 -14.06 -6.59 -11.41
CA LYS A 63 -13.98 -7.81 -12.22
C LYS A 63 -13.70 -9.02 -11.34
N LEU A 64 -14.46 -10.09 -11.58
CA LEU A 64 -14.21 -11.41 -11.01
C LEU A 64 -13.04 -12.04 -11.75
N ILE A 65 -12.05 -12.52 -11.00
CA ILE A 65 -10.89 -13.19 -11.58
C ILE A 65 -11.02 -14.69 -11.31
N ASN A 66 -11.06 -15.48 -12.39
CA ASN A 66 -10.95 -16.94 -12.36
C ASN A 66 -11.98 -17.69 -11.47
N GLY A 67 -13.26 -17.32 -11.49
CA GLY A 67 -14.31 -18.08 -10.78
C GLY A 67 -14.15 -18.15 -9.25
N LEU A 68 -13.15 -17.46 -8.71
CA LEU A 68 -12.98 -17.18 -7.29
C LEU A 68 -13.63 -15.82 -7.05
N GLN A 69 -14.39 -15.68 -5.96
CA GLN A 69 -15.03 -14.44 -5.53
C GLN A 69 -14.02 -13.36 -5.06
N LYS A 70 -12.83 -13.28 -5.69
CA LYS A 70 -11.86 -12.21 -5.46
C LYS A 70 -12.18 -11.07 -6.43
N GLN A 71 -12.84 -10.04 -5.94
CA GLN A 71 -13.13 -8.82 -6.70
C GLN A 71 -11.83 -8.03 -6.82
N GLU A 72 -11.31 -7.86 -8.04
CA GLU A 72 -10.18 -6.98 -8.31
C GLU A 72 -10.65 -5.66 -8.94
N ARG A 73 -9.95 -4.59 -8.56
CA ARG A 73 -10.15 -3.25 -9.08
C ARG A 73 -8.79 -2.70 -9.51
N ALA A 74 -8.77 -2.16 -10.72
CA ALA A 74 -7.69 -1.32 -11.18
C ALA A 74 -7.78 0.05 -10.51
N MET A 75 -6.66 0.57 -10.03
CA MET A 75 -6.61 1.86 -9.36
C MET A 75 -6.35 2.99 -10.36
N SER A 76 -7.02 4.12 -10.14
CA SER A 76 -6.64 5.38 -10.78
C SER A 76 -5.53 6.04 -9.96
N GLY A 77 -4.77 6.94 -10.56
CA GLY A 77 -3.66 7.57 -9.84
C GLY A 77 -2.80 8.46 -10.72
N TYR A 78 -1.63 8.82 -10.23
CA TYR A 78 -0.63 9.55 -10.99
C TYR A 78 0.77 9.24 -10.48
N ASP A 79 1.76 9.49 -11.34
CA ASP A 79 3.16 9.49 -10.96
C ASP A 79 3.88 10.73 -11.48
N VAL A 80 4.96 11.10 -10.77
CA VAL A 80 5.92 12.11 -11.18
C VAL A 80 7.29 11.46 -11.12
N LYS A 81 7.97 11.40 -12.26
CA LYS A 81 9.29 10.79 -12.42
C LYS A 81 10.31 11.84 -12.81
N LEU A 82 11.29 12.06 -11.94
CA LEU A 82 12.42 12.93 -12.16
C LEU A 82 13.69 12.10 -12.32
N SER A 83 14.53 12.47 -13.28
CA SER A 83 15.87 11.91 -13.42
C SER A 83 16.86 13.01 -13.73
N GLY A 84 18.03 12.96 -13.12
CA GLY A 84 19.12 13.90 -13.38
C GLY A 84 20.47 13.20 -13.42
N GLN A 85 21.38 13.71 -14.24
CA GLN A 85 22.78 13.27 -14.22
C GLN A 85 23.37 13.50 -12.82
N ALA A 86 24.09 12.51 -12.28
CA ALA A 86 24.74 12.65 -11.00
C ALA A 86 25.86 13.71 -11.08
N PRO A 87 26.05 14.56 -10.05
CA PRO A 87 27.11 15.55 -10.04
C PRO A 87 28.48 14.92 -10.29
N TYR A 88 29.23 15.45 -11.26
CA TYR A 88 30.57 15.00 -11.66
C TYR A 88 30.66 13.56 -12.19
N LEU A 89 29.56 12.82 -12.31
CA LEU A 89 29.54 11.43 -12.74
C LEU A 89 28.68 11.28 -14.00
N PRO A 90 29.24 11.51 -15.21
CA PRO A 90 28.44 11.51 -16.43
C PRO A 90 27.75 10.18 -16.73
N TRP A 91 28.29 9.09 -16.19
CA TRP A 91 27.84 7.71 -16.36
C TRP A 91 26.74 7.29 -15.37
N ALA A 92 26.34 8.15 -14.45
CA ALA A 92 25.31 7.86 -13.45
C ALA A 92 24.15 8.85 -13.52
N LYS A 93 22.94 8.35 -13.29
CA LYS A 93 21.73 9.16 -13.13
C LYS A 93 21.06 8.86 -11.80
N ILE A 94 20.64 9.90 -11.11
CA ILE A 94 19.78 9.80 -9.93
C ILE A 94 18.34 9.86 -10.42
N LYS A 95 17.50 8.94 -9.95
CA LYS A 95 16.09 8.83 -10.30
C LYS A 95 15.23 8.95 -9.04
N GLY A 96 14.24 9.82 -9.08
CA GLY A 96 13.23 9.99 -8.04
C GLY A 96 11.85 9.83 -8.65
N THR A 97 11.02 8.97 -8.08
CA THR A 97 9.61 8.84 -8.46
C THR A 97 8.74 9.08 -7.24
N TYR A 98 7.71 9.90 -7.38
CA TYR A 98 6.58 9.94 -6.46
C TYR A 98 5.37 9.37 -7.17
N TYR A 99 4.55 8.60 -6.47
CA TYR A 99 3.30 8.08 -7.00
C TYR A 99 2.18 8.14 -5.97
N TYR A 100 0.95 8.21 -6.48
CA TYR A 100 -0.27 8.13 -5.70
C TYR A 100 -1.31 7.30 -6.45
N TRP A 101 -1.98 6.38 -5.75
CA TRP A 101 -3.04 5.53 -6.26
C TRP A 101 -4.26 5.60 -5.35
N ASP A 102 -5.43 5.86 -5.95
CA ASP A 102 -6.74 5.95 -5.30
C ASP A 102 -7.29 4.54 -5.07
N ALA A 103 -7.29 4.11 -3.82
CA ALA A 103 -7.80 2.80 -3.38
C ALA A 103 -9.27 2.92 -2.97
N LYS A 104 -10.08 1.90 -3.26
CA LYS A 104 -11.54 1.92 -2.99
C LYS A 104 -11.96 0.99 -1.86
N LEU A 105 -11.09 0.08 -1.42
CA LEU A 105 -11.29 -0.93 -0.39
C LEU A 105 -10.27 -0.80 0.75
N GLY A 106 -9.23 0.02 0.60
CA GLY A 106 -8.18 0.29 1.60
C GLY A 106 -7.72 1.75 1.59
N PRO A 107 -6.69 2.10 2.38
CA PRO A 107 -6.10 3.43 2.34
C PRO A 107 -5.45 3.70 0.98
N ASP A 108 -5.48 4.96 0.54
CA ASP A 108 -4.78 5.39 -0.67
C ASP A 108 -3.30 5.06 -0.58
N ILE A 109 -2.70 4.67 -1.70
CA ILE A 109 -1.30 4.27 -1.76
C ILE A 109 -0.48 5.45 -2.24
N LYS A 110 0.48 5.89 -1.42
CA LYS A 110 1.46 6.90 -1.78
C LYS A 110 2.85 6.41 -1.45
N GLY A 111 3.79 6.66 -2.36
CA GLY A 111 5.14 6.17 -2.19
C GLY A 111 6.17 6.95 -2.98
N ASN A 112 7.42 6.72 -2.61
CA ASN A 112 8.59 7.27 -3.27
C ASN A 112 9.52 6.15 -3.68
N ILE A 113 10.13 6.28 -4.86
CA ILE A 113 11.20 5.42 -5.33
C ILE A 113 12.44 6.29 -5.54
N LEU A 114 13.54 5.93 -4.89
CA LEU A 114 14.85 6.53 -5.12
C LEU A 114 15.77 5.48 -5.73
N GLY A 115 16.41 5.80 -6.86
CA GLY A 115 17.30 4.89 -7.56
C GLY A 115 18.50 5.58 -8.17
N VAL A 116 19.53 4.78 -8.44
CA VAL A 116 20.73 5.17 -9.18
C VAL A 116 20.85 4.23 -10.38
N ASP A 117 20.89 4.81 -11.58
CA ASP A 117 21.06 4.12 -12.85
C ASP A 117 22.47 4.36 -13.39
N ILE A 118 23.20 3.27 -13.61
CA ILE A 118 24.58 3.25 -14.06
C ILE A 118 24.61 2.79 -15.52
N GLU A 119 25.12 3.66 -16.40
CA GLU A 119 25.33 3.32 -17.80
C GLU A 119 26.61 2.50 -17.97
N LEU A 120 26.48 1.24 -18.38
CA LEU A 120 27.62 0.34 -18.64
C LEU A 120 28.09 0.46 -20.09
N THR A 121 27.14 0.62 -21.00
CA THR A 121 27.33 0.96 -22.42
C THR A 121 26.14 1.80 -22.88
N PRO A 122 26.17 2.45 -24.07
CA PRO A 122 25.02 3.19 -24.58
C PRO A 122 23.71 2.38 -24.73
N SER A 123 23.79 1.03 -24.71
CA SER A 123 22.64 0.14 -24.81
C SER A 123 22.41 -0.73 -23.57
N VAL A 124 23.29 -0.70 -22.57
CA VAL A 124 23.20 -1.51 -21.35
C VAL A 124 23.32 -0.62 -20.13
N SER A 125 22.31 -0.65 -19.25
CA SER A 125 22.35 0.04 -17.97
C SER A 125 21.89 -0.86 -16.83
N PHE A 126 22.39 -0.57 -15.64
CA PHE A 126 21.99 -1.24 -14.42
C PHE A 126 21.51 -0.22 -13.39
N GLU A 127 20.30 -0.41 -12.90
CA GLU A 127 19.66 0.45 -11.91
C GLU A 127 19.46 -0.33 -10.61
N PHE A 128 19.76 0.31 -9.49
CA PHE A 128 19.38 -0.18 -8.17
C PHE A 128 18.68 0.94 -7.42
N GLY A 129 17.71 0.57 -6.59
CA GLY A 129 16.95 1.56 -5.84
C GLY A 129 16.15 0.95 -4.72
N GLN A 130 15.50 1.83 -3.99
CA GLN A 130 14.60 1.49 -2.91
C GLN A 130 13.27 2.19 -3.12
N GLU A 131 12.20 1.44 -2.89
CA GLU A 131 10.83 1.91 -2.86
C GLU A 131 10.35 1.91 -1.41
N ASN A 132 9.72 3.02 -1.00
CA ASN A 132 9.07 3.14 0.31
C ASN A 132 7.66 3.70 0.09
N ASN A 133 6.65 3.04 0.65
CA ASN A 133 5.25 3.45 0.56
C ASN A 133 4.51 3.25 1.88
N ASN A 134 3.34 3.84 2.00
CA ASN A 134 2.53 3.79 3.23
C ASN A 134 1.77 2.47 3.45
N THR A 135 1.94 1.48 2.58
CA THR A 135 1.19 0.21 2.64
C THR A 135 2.07 -1.03 2.76
N MET A 136 3.38 -0.87 2.61
CA MET A 136 4.34 -1.97 2.53
C MET A 136 5.71 -1.54 3.07
N ASP A 137 6.44 -2.50 3.63
CA ASP A 137 7.84 -2.31 4.00
C ASP A 137 8.69 -1.88 2.80
N ALA A 138 9.76 -1.14 3.10
CA ALA A 138 10.69 -0.67 2.09
C ALA A 138 11.29 -1.84 1.30
N LYS A 139 11.21 -1.77 -0.03
CA LYS A 139 11.71 -2.80 -0.95
C LYS A 139 12.89 -2.30 -1.76
N SER A 140 13.97 -3.06 -1.73
CA SER A 140 15.11 -2.83 -2.62
C SER A 140 14.95 -3.63 -3.91
N TYR A 141 15.39 -3.06 -5.04
CA TYR A 141 15.36 -3.73 -6.33
C TYR A 141 16.65 -3.51 -7.12
N GLY A 142 16.87 -4.39 -8.10
CA GLY A 142 17.87 -4.25 -9.14
C GLY A 142 17.23 -4.50 -10.51
N LYS A 143 17.60 -3.68 -11.50
CA LYS A 143 17.04 -3.70 -12.85
C LYS A 143 18.15 -3.59 -13.89
N LEU A 144 18.28 -4.63 -14.72
CA LEU A 144 19.15 -4.63 -15.89
C LEU A 144 18.32 -4.24 -17.13
N THR A 145 18.76 -3.22 -17.86
CA THR A 145 18.12 -2.76 -19.10
C THR A 145 19.03 -2.99 -20.29
N VAL A 146 18.51 -3.62 -21.35
CA VAL A 146 19.23 -3.86 -22.61
C VAL A 146 18.38 -3.34 -23.78
N LYS A 147 18.93 -2.41 -24.57
CA LYS A 147 18.28 -1.85 -25.77
C LYS A 147 18.67 -2.64 -27.02
N LEU A 148 17.69 -3.14 -27.76
CA LEU A 148 17.88 -3.87 -29.02
C LEU A 148 17.26 -3.13 -30.22
N PRO A 149 17.89 -3.15 -31.41
CA PRO A 149 19.22 -3.70 -31.67
C PRO A 149 20.31 -2.90 -30.95
N LEU A 150 21.44 -3.55 -30.64
CA LEU A 150 22.58 -2.86 -30.04
C LEU A 150 23.10 -1.81 -31.03
N GLY A 151 23.24 -0.56 -30.58
CA GLY A 151 23.71 0.52 -31.45
C GLY A 151 25.17 0.32 -31.89
N ASN A 152 25.55 0.87 -33.04
CA ASN A 152 26.86 0.67 -33.71
C ASN A 152 28.10 1.14 -32.92
N LYS A 153 27.93 1.76 -31.75
CA LYS A 153 29.01 2.33 -30.91
C LYS A 153 28.98 1.78 -29.49
N GLN A 154 28.91 0.45 -29.34
CA GLN A 154 29.06 -0.21 -28.03
C GLN A 154 30.51 -0.14 -27.56
N LYS A 155 30.83 0.86 -26.74
CA LYS A 155 32.05 0.86 -25.93
C LYS A 155 31.63 0.85 -24.47
N PHE A 156 32.40 0.13 -23.65
CA PHE A 156 32.23 0.20 -22.20
C PHE A 156 32.47 1.63 -21.72
N THR A 157 31.64 2.04 -20.77
CA THR A 157 31.74 3.34 -20.13
C THR A 157 33.07 3.45 -19.40
N ASN A 158 33.85 4.49 -19.71
CA ASN A 158 34.99 4.87 -18.91
C ASN A 158 34.44 5.61 -17.69
N PHE A 159 34.38 4.97 -16.52
CA PHE A 159 33.80 5.47 -15.26
C PHE A 159 34.58 6.66 -14.66
N ALA A 160 34.90 7.66 -15.48
CA ALA A 160 35.67 8.83 -15.12
C ALA A 160 34.84 9.84 -14.34
N ILE A 161 35.51 10.59 -13.45
CA ILE A 161 34.93 11.72 -12.74
C ILE A 161 35.19 12.99 -13.57
N ALA A 162 34.13 13.73 -13.87
CA ALA A 162 34.21 14.98 -14.61
C ALA A 162 34.65 16.14 -13.70
N SER A 163 35.26 17.16 -14.30
CA SER A 163 35.62 18.40 -13.60
C SER A 163 34.45 19.35 -13.37
N LYS A 164 33.33 19.15 -14.07
CA LYS A 164 32.12 19.97 -13.98
C LYS A 164 30.90 19.09 -13.65
N ALA A 165 30.07 19.55 -12.73
CA ALA A 165 28.78 18.91 -12.45
C ALA A 165 27.83 19.06 -13.65
N PHE A 166 27.01 18.05 -13.90
CA PHE A 166 26.00 18.04 -14.97
C PHE A 166 26.60 18.38 -16.36
N LYS A 167 27.73 17.73 -16.69
CA LYS A 167 28.55 18.00 -17.89
C LYS A 167 27.73 17.91 -19.19
N ASP A 168 26.71 17.07 -19.23
CA ASP A 168 25.92 16.85 -20.44
C ASP A 168 25.07 18.08 -20.80
N SER A 169 25.29 18.60 -22.00
CA SER A 169 24.66 19.82 -22.51
C SER A 169 24.51 19.80 -24.04
N HIS A 170 24.26 18.62 -24.60
CA HIS A 170 24.07 18.47 -26.05
C HIS A 170 22.65 18.90 -26.45
N LYS A 171 22.49 19.29 -27.73
CA LYS A 171 21.18 19.46 -28.35
C LYS A 171 20.43 18.12 -28.35
N MET A 172 19.13 18.19 -28.11
CA MET A 172 18.24 17.04 -28.10
C MET A 172 17.95 16.57 -29.54
N ASP A 173 17.70 15.27 -29.69
CA ASP A 173 17.38 14.64 -30.97
C ASP A 173 16.06 13.87 -30.88
N LEU A 174 15.09 14.24 -31.71
CA LEU A 174 13.79 13.55 -31.80
C LEU A 174 13.88 12.19 -32.49
N GLY A 175 14.93 11.94 -33.28
CA GLY A 175 15.21 10.66 -33.93
C GLY A 175 15.71 9.58 -32.97
N ALA A 176 16.17 9.97 -31.77
CA ALA A 176 16.44 9.05 -30.69
C ALA A 176 15.10 8.54 -30.13
N LEU A 177 14.60 7.42 -30.67
CA LEU A 177 13.32 6.77 -30.31
C LEU A 177 13.34 6.20 -28.89
N ALA A 178 13.47 7.06 -27.88
CA ALA A 178 13.38 6.69 -26.48
C ALA A 178 11.93 6.37 -26.10
N TRP A 179 11.75 5.25 -25.39
CA TRP A 179 10.48 4.86 -24.80
C TRP A 179 9.94 5.94 -23.85
N ILE A 180 8.61 5.98 -23.72
CA ILE A 180 7.91 6.87 -22.81
C ILE A 180 8.09 6.37 -21.37
N GLU A 181 8.45 7.25 -20.45
CA GLU A 181 8.62 6.94 -19.03
C GLU A 181 7.29 7.05 -18.28
N ARG A 182 6.71 5.89 -17.95
CA ARG A 182 5.39 5.69 -17.33
C ARG A 182 5.35 4.37 -16.55
N SER A 183 4.28 4.10 -15.81
CA SER A 183 3.96 2.75 -15.32
C SER A 183 3.17 2.01 -16.39
N ASN A 184 3.75 0.96 -16.97
CA ASN A 184 3.09 0.15 -18.00
C ASN A 184 2.21 -0.96 -17.41
N MET A 185 2.40 -1.29 -16.14
CA MET A 185 1.52 -2.22 -15.44
C MET A 185 0.31 -1.46 -14.88
N ILE A 186 -0.85 -2.12 -14.92
CA ILE A 186 -2.04 -1.63 -14.23
C ILE A 186 -1.88 -2.02 -12.76
N GLU A 187 -1.84 -1.02 -11.88
CA GLU A 187 -1.83 -1.25 -10.44
C GLU A 187 -3.22 -1.72 -10.00
N ASN A 188 -3.24 -2.85 -9.30
CA ASN A 188 -4.46 -3.47 -8.83
C ASN A 188 -4.46 -3.57 -7.31
N GLU A 189 -5.63 -3.34 -6.72
CA GLU A 189 -5.84 -3.32 -5.28
C GLU A 189 -5.54 -4.66 -4.58
N ASN A 190 -5.56 -5.78 -5.32
CA ASN A 190 -5.28 -7.13 -4.80
C ASN A 190 -3.83 -7.60 -4.99
N ASP A 191 -2.97 -6.82 -5.66
CA ASP A 191 -1.53 -7.10 -5.78
C ASP A 191 -0.76 -6.60 -4.53
N ILE A 192 -1.48 -6.04 -3.56
CA ILE A 192 -0.96 -5.77 -2.23
C ILE A 192 -0.87 -7.10 -1.47
N PRO A 193 0.31 -7.54 -1.01
CA PRO A 193 0.39 -8.70 -0.15
C PRO A 193 -0.35 -8.37 1.14
N ALA A 194 -1.48 -9.06 1.35
CA ALA A 194 -2.21 -8.97 2.59
C ALA A 194 -1.26 -9.31 3.74
N PHE A 195 -1.23 -8.49 4.79
CA PHE A 195 -0.40 -8.74 5.95
C PHE A 195 -0.62 -10.19 6.46
N THR A 196 0.46 -10.97 6.53
CA THR A 196 0.45 -12.39 6.94
C THR A 196 0.93 -12.58 8.38
N GLY A 197 1.00 -11.51 9.17
CA GLY A 197 1.78 -11.43 10.40
C GLY A 197 3.16 -10.82 10.14
N GLY A 198 3.79 -10.27 11.17
CA GLY A 198 5.06 -9.55 11.08
C GLY A 198 5.04 -8.22 11.81
N VAL A 199 6.00 -7.35 11.49
CA VAL A 199 6.12 -6.03 12.14
C VAL A 199 5.12 -5.06 11.53
N PHE A 200 4.34 -4.38 12.37
CA PHE A 200 3.49 -3.25 12.02
C PHE A 200 3.69 -2.17 13.07
N ASP A 201 3.98 -0.94 12.64
CA ASP A 201 4.27 0.20 13.52
C ASP A 201 5.28 -0.12 14.64
N GLY A 202 6.36 -0.83 14.27
CA GLY A 202 7.44 -1.22 15.20
C GLY A 202 7.12 -2.38 16.14
N LEU A 203 5.93 -2.96 16.10
CA LEU A 203 5.51 -4.10 16.93
C LEU A 203 5.26 -5.36 16.09
N GLU A 204 5.67 -6.51 16.59
CA GLU A 204 5.44 -7.80 15.90
C GLU A 204 4.06 -8.37 16.26
N TYR A 205 3.18 -8.48 15.26
CA TYR A 205 1.85 -9.06 15.37
C TYR A 205 1.78 -10.45 14.76
N LYS A 206 1.01 -11.31 15.42
CA LYS A 206 0.58 -12.60 14.86
C LYS A 206 -0.87 -12.53 14.45
N LEU A 207 -1.32 -13.54 13.72
CA LEU A 207 -2.70 -13.65 13.28
C LEU A 207 -3.41 -14.75 14.06
N VAL A 208 -4.65 -14.47 14.46
CA VAL A 208 -5.56 -15.42 15.09
C VAL A 208 -6.74 -15.62 14.15
N THR A 209 -7.10 -16.88 13.89
CA THR A 209 -8.30 -17.21 13.11
C THR A 209 -9.43 -17.54 14.08
N SER A 210 -10.56 -16.86 13.95
CA SER A 210 -11.74 -17.18 14.75
C SER A 210 -12.22 -18.60 14.43
N PRO A 211 -12.44 -19.46 15.44
CA PRO A 211 -13.02 -20.78 15.20
C PRO A 211 -14.49 -20.72 14.78
N VAL A 212 -15.16 -19.58 14.98
CA VAL A 212 -16.60 -19.41 14.70
C VAL A 212 -16.83 -18.73 13.35
N SER A 213 -16.26 -17.54 13.15
CA SER A 213 -16.48 -16.79 11.91
C SER A 213 -15.49 -17.16 10.80
N HIS A 214 -14.42 -17.91 11.15
CA HIS A 214 -13.25 -18.15 10.31
C HIS A 214 -12.46 -16.89 9.89
N ARG A 215 -12.90 -15.70 10.31
CA ARG A 215 -12.21 -14.44 10.02
C ARG A 215 -10.87 -14.39 10.73
N VAL A 216 -9.96 -13.60 10.17
CA VAL A 216 -8.60 -13.48 10.68
C VAL A 216 -8.44 -12.13 11.36
N TRP A 217 -7.95 -12.16 12.59
CA TRP A 217 -7.76 -11.02 13.47
C TRP A 217 -6.28 -10.85 13.80
N LEU A 218 -5.88 -9.63 14.17
CA LEU A 218 -4.61 -9.46 14.89
C LEU A 218 -4.68 -10.12 16.28
N ASP A 219 -3.57 -10.71 16.72
CA ASP A 219 -3.49 -11.40 18.02
C ASP A 219 -3.63 -10.47 19.23
N ARG A 220 -3.45 -9.15 19.05
CA ARG A 220 -3.57 -8.09 20.08
C ARG A 220 -4.13 -6.78 19.51
N ASN A 221 -4.50 -5.84 20.40
CA ASN A 221 -4.97 -4.51 20.00
C ASN A 221 -3.83 -3.75 19.32
N LEU A 222 -4.15 -2.80 18.44
CA LEU A 222 -3.13 -1.91 17.88
C LEU A 222 -2.37 -1.18 18.99
N GLY A 223 -1.04 -1.11 18.88
CA GLY A 223 -0.13 -0.54 19.87
C GLY A 223 0.21 -1.45 21.06
N ALA A 224 -0.41 -2.64 21.18
CA ALA A 224 -0.15 -3.52 22.32
C ALA A 224 1.18 -4.26 22.20
N LYS A 225 1.97 -4.29 23.28
CA LYS A 225 3.28 -4.94 23.30
C LYS A 225 3.18 -6.46 23.37
N GLN A 226 2.09 -6.98 23.93
CA GLN A 226 1.85 -8.42 24.05
C GLN A 226 0.39 -8.82 23.87
N VAL A 227 0.15 -10.11 23.61
CA VAL A 227 -1.19 -10.72 23.75
C VAL A 227 -1.52 -10.74 25.24
N ALA A 228 -2.78 -10.45 25.59
CA ALA A 228 -3.22 -10.43 26.97
C ALA A 228 -2.89 -11.73 27.71
N THR A 229 -2.22 -11.58 28.87
CA THR A 229 -1.88 -12.66 29.80
C THR A 229 -2.80 -12.68 31.03
N SER A 230 -3.48 -11.56 31.31
CA SER A 230 -4.57 -11.42 32.28
C SER A 230 -5.61 -10.42 31.76
N ILE A 231 -6.76 -10.35 32.42
CA ILE A 231 -7.83 -9.39 32.08
C ILE A 231 -7.32 -7.94 32.14
N ASN A 232 -6.48 -7.62 33.12
CA ASN A 232 -5.95 -6.29 33.42
C ASN A 232 -4.48 -6.11 32.99
N ASP A 233 -4.06 -6.82 31.94
CA ASP A 233 -2.70 -6.75 31.40
C ASP A 233 -2.48 -5.43 30.65
N SER A 234 -1.83 -4.46 31.29
CA SER A 234 -1.62 -3.13 30.74
C SER A 234 -0.73 -3.09 29.50
N ASP A 235 0.15 -4.08 29.31
CA ASP A 235 0.97 -4.19 28.10
C ASP A 235 0.17 -4.76 26.91
N ALA A 236 -1.05 -5.27 27.15
CA ALA A 236 -1.96 -5.79 26.13
C ALA A 236 -3.06 -4.80 25.69
N TYR A 237 -3.22 -3.66 26.37
CA TYR A 237 -4.28 -2.70 26.09
C TYR A 237 -4.12 -2.04 24.72
N GLY A 238 -2.88 -1.73 24.37
CA GLY A 238 -2.54 -0.99 23.17
C GLY A 238 -2.87 0.50 23.27
N ASP A 239 -2.93 1.13 22.10
CA ASP A 239 -3.17 2.56 21.96
C ASP A 239 -4.67 2.88 21.95
N TYR A 240 -4.97 4.16 22.22
CA TYR A 240 -6.33 4.68 22.30
C TYR A 240 -6.51 5.74 21.23
N TYR A 241 -7.41 5.46 20.29
CA TYR A 241 -7.64 6.27 19.10
C TYR A 241 -8.97 7.00 19.24
N GLN A 242 -9.07 8.24 18.75
CA GLN A 242 -10.37 8.84 18.45
C GLN A 242 -11.02 8.07 17.30
N PHE A 243 -12.35 8.23 17.16
CA PHE A 243 -13.07 7.62 16.04
C PHE A 243 -12.45 8.04 14.70
N GLY A 244 -12.13 7.05 13.85
CA GLY A 244 -11.53 7.25 12.54
C GLY A 244 -10.02 7.50 12.52
N GLU A 245 -9.34 7.60 13.66
CA GLU A 245 -7.89 7.88 13.74
C GLU A 245 -7.02 6.64 13.49
N ALA A 246 -7.51 5.44 13.80
CA ALA A 246 -6.72 4.22 13.74
C ALA A 246 -6.50 3.71 12.30
N GLU A 247 -5.24 3.40 11.97
CA GLU A 247 -4.86 2.74 10.71
C GLU A 247 -4.51 1.26 10.97
N CYS A 248 -5.19 0.35 10.26
CA CYS A 248 -4.91 -1.08 10.33
C CYS A 248 -3.86 -1.49 9.29
N PRO A 249 -3.10 -2.59 9.53
CA PRO A 249 -2.18 -3.16 8.54
C PRO A 249 -2.89 -3.45 7.22
N THR A 250 -2.16 -3.41 6.11
CA THR A 250 -2.78 -3.56 4.79
C THR A 250 -3.50 -4.90 4.62
N GLY A 251 -4.74 -4.82 4.14
CA GLY A 251 -5.66 -5.95 4.02
C GLY A 251 -6.49 -6.21 5.29
N PHE A 252 -6.21 -5.51 6.39
CA PHE A 252 -7.05 -5.47 7.58
C PHE A 252 -7.80 -4.14 7.67
N ARG A 253 -8.85 -4.12 8.49
CA ARG A 253 -9.72 -2.96 8.74
C ARG A 253 -10.20 -2.94 10.18
N VAL A 254 -10.71 -1.78 10.62
CA VAL A 254 -11.52 -1.68 11.83
C VAL A 254 -12.76 -2.56 11.65
N PRO A 255 -13.15 -3.38 12.64
CA PRO A 255 -14.25 -4.32 12.50
C PRO A 255 -15.60 -3.60 12.46
N THR A 256 -16.56 -4.19 11.76
CA THR A 256 -17.96 -3.76 11.78
C THR A 256 -18.69 -4.31 13.00
N THR A 257 -19.84 -3.73 13.29
CA THR A 257 -20.76 -4.22 14.34
C THR A 257 -21.15 -5.68 14.09
N ILE A 258 -21.43 -6.06 12.85
CA ILE A 258 -21.78 -7.45 12.46
C ILE A 258 -20.60 -8.40 12.71
N GLU A 259 -19.39 -7.98 12.38
CA GLU A 259 -18.18 -8.79 12.59
C GLU A 259 -17.93 -9.05 14.07
N LEU A 260 -18.00 -8.01 14.90
CA LEU A 260 -17.84 -8.18 16.35
C LEU A 260 -19.01 -8.96 16.97
N THR A 261 -20.24 -8.75 16.50
CA THR A 261 -21.41 -9.52 16.95
C THR A 261 -21.20 -11.03 16.74
N GLY A 262 -20.65 -11.42 15.58
CA GLY A 262 -20.31 -12.82 15.31
C GLY A 262 -19.18 -13.40 16.18
N GLU A 263 -18.37 -12.55 16.82
CA GLU A 263 -17.31 -12.99 17.75
C GLU A 263 -17.71 -12.91 19.23
N THR A 264 -18.75 -12.15 19.57
CA THR A 264 -19.08 -11.85 20.98
C THR A 264 -20.51 -12.20 21.37
N LEU A 265 -21.50 -11.93 20.53
CA LEU A 265 -22.92 -11.95 20.90
C LEU A 265 -23.73 -13.08 20.25
N GLU A 266 -23.25 -13.69 19.16
CA GLU A 266 -24.04 -14.68 18.44
C GLU A 266 -24.04 -16.09 19.06
N ILE A 267 -25.20 -16.76 18.92
CA ILE A 267 -25.48 -18.15 19.32
C ILE A 267 -24.52 -19.16 18.66
N LEU A 268 -23.90 -18.83 17.53
CA LEU A 268 -22.92 -19.68 16.83
C LEU A 268 -21.67 -19.97 17.69
N LEU A 269 -21.43 -19.22 18.77
CA LEU A 269 -20.36 -19.47 19.75
C LEU A 269 -20.69 -20.60 20.75
N ASN A 270 -21.93 -21.13 20.78
CA ASN A 270 -22.47 -21.99 21.86
C ASN A 270 -22.37 -21.40 23.29
N ASN A 271 -21.74 -20.23 23.47
CA ASN A 271 -21.59 -19.51 24.72
C ASN A 271 -21.26 -18.02 24.42
N PRO A 272 -22.25 -17.11 24.43
CA PRO A 272 -21.99 -15.69 24.17
C PRO A 272 -21.08 -15.09 25.24
N ILE A 273 -20.26 -14.12 24.86
CA ILE A 273 -19.41 -13.36 25.79
C ILE A 273 -20.30 -12.33 26.49
N THR A 274 -20.52 -12.52 27.78
CA THR A 274 -21.38 -11.69 28.63
C THR A 274 -20.60 -10.85 29.64
N ASN A 275 -19.32 -11.16 29.85
CA ASN A 275 -18.47 -10.47 30.80
C ASN A 275 -17.00 -10.42 30.36
N THR A 276 -16.20 -9.58 31.03
CA THR A 276 -14.78 -9.40 30.72
C THR A 276 -13.91 -10.64 30.93
N ALA A 277 -14.28 -11.54 31.85
CA ALA A 277 -13.55 -12.79 32.04
C ALA A 277 -13.73 -13.76 30.86
N GLU A 278 -14.95 -13.84 30.32
CA GLU A 278 -15.24 -14.56 29.08
C GLU A 278 -14.56 -13.90 27.87
N ALA A 279 -14.53 -12.56 27.82
CA ALA A 279 -13.85 -11.82 26.76
C ALA A 279 -12.34 -12.14 26.71
N PHE A 280 -11.70 -12.21 27.88
CA PHE A 280 -10.30 -12.62 28.02
C PHE A 280 -10.08 -14.11 27.69
N SER A 281 -11.04 -14.97 28.04
CA SER A 281 -10.95 -16.41 27.76
C SER A 281 -11.28 -16.76 26.31
N SER A 282 -11.84 -15.82 25.54
CA SER A 282 -12.17 -15.99 24.13
C SER A 282 -10.91 -16.20 23.25
N PRO A 283 -11.06 -16.71 22.02
CA PRO A 283 -9.96 -16.81 21.06
C PRO A 283 -9.24 -15.48 20.80
N LEU A 284 -9.96 -14.35 20.90
CA LEU A 284 -9.40 -13.01 20.68
C LEU A 284 -8.66 -12.44 21.90
N LYS A 285 -8.82 -13.07 23.08
CA LYS A 285 -8.24 -12.64 24.36
C LYS A 285 -8.37 -11.13 24.59
N LEU A 286 -9.60 -10.63 24.56
CA LEU A 286 -9.86 -9.20 24.67
C LEU A 286 -9.55 -8.73 26.11
N PRO A 287 -8.56 -7.84 26.31
CA PRO A 287 -8.24 -7.33 27.65
C PRO A 287 -9.25 -6.24 28.05
N ALA A 288 -9.34 -6.00 29.35
CA ALA A 288 -10.07 -4.87 29.92
C ALA A 288 -9.30 -3.56 29.71
N ALA A 289 -9.05 -3.20 28.45
CA ALA A 289 -8.27 -2.03 28.06
C ALA A 289 -8.94 -0.70 28.46
N GLY A 290 -10.22 -0.70 28.81
CA GLY A 290 -10.87 0.52 29.23
C GLY A 290 -10.97 1.55 28.10
N ARG A 291 -11.07 2.81 28.52
CA ARG A 291 -11.18 3.97 27.64
C ARG A 291 -10.42 5.15 28.19
N GLN A 292 -10.06 6.06 27.30
CA GLN A 292 -9.61 7.41 27.63
C GLN A 292 -10.67 8.43 27.21
N ASN A 293 -10.70 9.56 27.90
CA ASN A 293 -11.53 10.71 27.53
C ASN A 293 -10.62 11.95 27.49
N SER A 294 -10.65 12.71 26.41
CA SER A 294 -9.88 13.96 26.30
C SER A 294 -10.21 14.99 27.39
N ALA A 295 -11.37 14.87 28.05
CA ALA A 295 -11.80 15.72 29.16
C ALA A 295 -11.39 15.23 30.57
N LEU A 296 -10.95 13.97 30.72
CA LEU A 296 -10.60 13.37 32.01
C LEU A 296 -9.22 12.71 31.91
N SER A 297 -8.28 13.17 32.74
CA SER A 297 -6.91 12.63 32.81
C SER A 297 -6.83 11.17 33.32
N SER A 298 -7.95 10.52 33.59
CA SER A 298 -8.05 9.17 34.14
C SER A 298 -8.50 8.14 33.09
N LYS A 299 -7.80 7.01 33.04
CA LYS A 299 -8.18 5.83 32.26
C LYS A 299 -9.14 4.96 33.09
N ASP A 300 -10.26 4.53 32.51
CA ASP A 300 -11.18 3.55 33.12
C ASP A 300 -10.78 2.13 32.67
N ASP A 301 -9.52 1.75 32.90
CA ASP A 301 -8.92 0.49 32.49
C ASP A 301 -8.90 -0.58 33.61
N GLY A 302 -8.61 -1.83 33.23
CA GLY A 302 -8.55 -2.98 34.15
C GLY A 302 -9.88 -3.63 34.50
N SER A 303 -11.02 -3.00 34.18
CA SER A 303 -12.36 -3.53 34.52
C SER A 303 -13.29 -3.78 33.33
N LYS A 304 -13.15 -3.03 32.23
CA LYS A 304 -14.04 -3.07 31.06
C LYS A 304 -13.24 -3.14 29.78
N ALA A 305 -13.75 -3.83 28.77
CA ALA A 305 -13.20 -3.82 27.42
C ALA A 305 -14.00 -2.87 26.52
N TYR A 306 -13.31 -2.09 25.70
CA TYR A 306 -13.92 -1.22 24.69
C TYR A 306 -13.21 -1.43 23.36
N LEU A 307 -13.98 -1.52 22.27
CA LEU A 307 -13.43 -1.63 20.92
C LEU A 307 -14.23 -0.76 19.95
N TRP A 308 -13.52 0.05 19.16
CA TRP A 308 -14.17 0.76 18.06
C TRP A 308 -14.71 -0.20 17.01
N THR A 309 -15.86 0.19 16.46
CA THR A 309 -16.37 -0.35 15.21
C THR A 309 -16.14 0.64 14.08
N LYS A 310 -16.31 0.17 12.85
CA LYS A 310 -16.19 1.00 11.64
C LYS A 310 -17.35 1.98 11.49
N GLU A 311 -18.51 1.68 12.06
CA GLU A 311 -19.70 2.53 11.95
C GLU A 311 -19.58 3.81 12.79
N ASP A 312 -20.21 4.90 12.31
CA ASP A 312 -20.07 6.28 12.84
C ASP A 312 -20.16 6.37 14.37
N ASN A 313 -19.02 6.60 15.01
CA ASN A 313 -18.85 6.70 16.47
C ASN A 313 -19.38 5.50 17.26
N ASN A 314 -19.52 4.32 16.65
CA ASN A 314 -20.06 3.15 17.33
C ASN A 314 -18.95 2.27 17.91
N TYR A 315 -19.16 1.74 19.11
CA TYR A 315 -18.19 0.89 19.81
C TYR A 315 -18.86 -0.25 20.59
N LEU A 316 -18.11 -1.34 20.76
CA LEU A 316 -18.46 -2.44 21.66
C LEU A 316 -17.98 -2.13 23.08
N ILE A 317 -18.82 -2.37 24.08
CA ILE A 317 -18.44 -2.41 25.51
C ILE A 317 -18.72 -3.79 26.08
N ILE A 318 -17.77 -4.29 26.88
CA ILE A 318 -17.94 -5.49 27.71
C ILE A 318 -17.57 -5.10 29.14
N ASP A 319 -18.51 -5.26 30.08
CA ASP A 319 -18.27 -5.05 31.52
C ASP A 319 -18.50 -6.35 32.33
N SER A 320 -18.72 -6.26 33.64
CA SER A 320 -18.94 -7.45 34.49
C SER A 320 -20.32 -8.10 34.32
N SER A 321 -21.24 -7.47 33.57
CA SER A 321 -22.66 -7.84 33.51
C SER A 321 -23.29 -7.76 32.13
N LYS A 322 -22.66 -7.08 31.17
CA LYS A 322 -23.21 -6.90 29.83
C LYS A 322 -22.15 -6.78 28.75
N THR A 323 -22.58 -7.15 27.54
CA THR A 323 -21.91 -6.89 26.28
C THR A 323 -22.90 -6.20 25.35
N GLU A 324 -22.60 -4.99 24.90
CA GLU A 324 -23.50 -4.22 24.04
C GLU A 324 -22.73 -3.23 23.14
N PHE A 325 -23.43 -2.69 22.14
CA PHE A 325 -22.90 -1.62 21.30
C PHE A 325 -23.51 -0.29 21.72
N LEU A 326 -22.68 0.75 21.76
CA LEU A 326 -23.06 2.11 22.12
C LEU A 326 -22.47 3.12 21.13
N LEU A 327 -23.08 4.29 21.08
CA LEU A 327 -22.59 5.43 20.30
C LEU A 327 -21.80 6.39 21.20
N ASP A 328 -20.62 6.78 20.74
CA ASP A 328 -19.83 7.80 21.40
C ASP A 328 -20.39 9.20 21.12
N THR A 329 -20.55 9.95 22.20
CA THR A 329 -20.96 11.36 22.23
C THR A 329 -20.01 12.21 23.09
N GLN A 330 -18.96 11.60 23.65
CA GLN A 330 -18.10 12.15 24.68
C GLN A 330 -16.66 12.37 24.21
N GLY A 331 -16.33 12.07 22.94
CA GLY A 331 -14.98 12.22 22.41
C GLY A 331 -14.01 11.22 23.02
N LEU A 332 -14.45 9.97 23.09
CA LEU A 332 -13.67 8.88 23.68
C LEU A 332 -12.49 8.52 22.79
N ARG A 333 -11.47 7.96 23.45
CA ARG A 333 -10.38 7.27 22.80
C ARG A 333 -10.40 5.82 23.25
N LEU A 334 -10.57 4.89 22.30
CA LEU A 334 -10.76 3.46 22.53
C LEU A 334 -9.75 2.64 21.74
N SER A 335 -9.58 1.37 22.12
CA SER A 335 -8.73 0.43 21.41
C SER A 335 -9.34 -0.04 20.08
N VAL A 336 -8.48 -0.49 19.17
CA VAL A 336 -8.86 -1.09 17.89
C VAL A 336 -8.26 -2.48 17.76
N ARG A 337 -9.07 -3.44 17.33
CA ARG A 337 -8.64 -4.80 16.99
C ARG A 337 -8.93 -5.07 15.51
N CYS A 338 -7.89 -5.06 14.68
CA CYS A 338 -8.08 -5.15 13.23
C CYS A 338 -8.47 -6.57 12.77
N ILE A 339 -9.32 -6.62 11.74
CA ILE A 339 -9.88 -7.84 11.14
C ILE A 339 -9.67 -7.88 9.62
N LYS A 340 -9.60 -9.08 9.04
CA LYS A 340 -9.78 -9.35 7.61
C LYS A 340 -10.64 -10.59 7.37
N ASP A 341 -11.22 -10.67 6.18
CA ASP A 341 -12.03 -11.83 5.77
C ASP A 341 -11.19 -13.08 5.48
N VAL A 342 -11.85 -14.23 5.49
CA VAL A 342 -11.27 -15.53 5.14
C VAL A 342 -10.68 -15.48 3.73
N VAL A 343 -9.44 -15.92 3.57
CA VAL A 343 -8.97 -16.39 2.25
C VAL A 343 -9.54 -17.79 2.07
N GLU A 344 -10.68 -17.94 1.40
CA GLU A 344 -11.25 -19.26 1.11
C GLU A 344 -10.25 -20.08 0.27
N TYR A 345 -9.53 -20.98 0.92
CA TYR A 345 -8.85 -22.08 0.24
C TYR A 345 -9.91 -23.08 -0.20
N HIS A 346 -10.42 -22.92 -1.42
CA HIS A 346 -11.17 -23.97 -2.07
C HIS A 346 -10.22 -25.15 -2.31
N LEU A 347 -10.33 -26.18 -1.47
CA LEU A 347 -9.80 -27.50 -1.74
C LEU A 347 -10.41 -27.96 -3.07
N LYS A 348 -9.60 -27.93 -4.13
CA LYS A 348 -9.94 -28.61 -5.38
C LYS A 348 -9.98 -30.10 -5.09
N VAL A 349 -11.18 -30.63 -4.86
CA VAL A 349 -11.44 -32.06 -5.05
C VAL A 349 -11.28 -32.31 -6.54
N LYS A 350 -10.14 -32.88 -6.93
CA LYS A 350 -9.98 -33.45 -8.27
C LYS A 350 -10.87 -34.70 -8.29
N ASN A 351 -11.97 -34.64 -9.03
CA ASN A 351 -12.65 -35.84 -9.54
C ASN A 351 -11.96 -36.28 -10.83
#